data_AF-A0A945AHS7-F1
#
_entry.id   AF-A0A945AHS7-F1
#
_cell.length_a   1.000
_cell.length_b   1.000
_cell.length_c   1.000
_cell.angle_alpha   90.00
_cell.angle_beta   90.00
_cell.angle_gamma   90.00
#
_symmetry.space_group_name_H-M   'P 1'
#
loop_
_entity.id
_entity.type
_entity.pdbx_description
1 polymer ?
#
loop_
_entity_poly.entity_id
_entity_poly.type
_entity_poly.pdbx_seq_one_letter_code
_entity_poly.pdbx_strand_id
1 'polypeptide(L)'
;MNLKNPKLYTNRELSWLYFNQRVLQEARDPQNPLLERVKFLGIVANNLDEFFEIRVSGLLQQVEAGLSDYGPDGFLPEEQLQILSKTAHQMVDEQYACWNEELRPALRQADVHIRTLDHLNRQEKIFIEDYCSRELHPVITPLTVNPAHPLPRVIN
;
A
#
# COMPACT_ATOMS: atom_id res chain seq x y z
N MET A 1 -10.44 22.51 32.41
CA MET A 1 -10.28 21.94 31.05
C MET A 1 -11.49 21.05 30.79
N ASN A 2 -12.26 21.28 29.72
CA ASN A 2 -13.47 20.49 29.43
C ASN A 2 -13.09 19.29 28.56
N LEU A 3 -13.07 18.08 29.14
CA LEU A 3 -12.71 16.83 28.45
C LEU A 3 -13.72 16.39 27.37
N LYS A 4 -14.85 17.09 27.21
CA LYS A 4 -15.81 16.86 26.13
C LYS A 4 -15.51 17.67 24.86
N ASN A 5 -14.46 18.49 24.86
CA ASN A 5 -14.10 19.30 23.69
C ASN A 5 -13.38 18.44 22.64
N PRO A 6 -13.97 18.17 21.46
CA PRO A 6 -13.36 17.32 20.45
C PRO A 6 -12.00 17.83 19.96
N LYS A 7 -11.77 19.15 20.03
CA LYS A 7 -10.48 19.79 19.66
C LYS A 7 -9.30 19.35 20.55
N LEU A 8 -9.56 18.67 21.66
CA LEU A 8 -8.51 18.12 22.54
C LEU A 8 -8.03 16.74 22.08
N TYR A 9 -8.70 16.12 21.11
CA TYR A 9 -8.41 14.77 20.64
C TYR A 9 -7.99 14.78 19.17
N THR A 10 -7.02 13.93 18.83
CA THR A 10 -6.66 13.64 17.43
C THR A 10 -7.29 12.32 17.04
N ASN A 11 -7.87 12.24 15.83
CA ASN A 11 -8.38 10.98 15.31
C ASN A 11 -7.23 9.95 15.23
N ARG A 12 -7.47 8.77 15.80
CA ARG A 12 -6.46 7.71 15.91
C ARG A 12 -6.01 7.19 14.55
N GLU A 13 -6.95 7.00 13.63
CA GLU A 13 -6.68 6.41 12.33
C GLU A 13 -5.94 7.39 11.41
N LEU A 14 -6.26 8.68 11.49
CA LEU A 14 -5.48 9.74 10.86
C LEU A 14 -4.08 9.85 11.45
N SER A 15 -3.95 9.73 12.77
CA SER A 15 -2.64 9.72 13.43
C SER A 15 -1.78 8.56 12.93
N TRP A 16 -2.40 7.42 12.63
CA TRP A 16 -1.74 6.27 12.04
C TRP A 16 -1.26 6.57 10.61
N LEU A 17 -2.11 7.18 9.76
CA LEU A 17 -1.67 7.60 8.42
C LEU A 17 -0.53 8.62 8.46
N TYR A 18 -0.56 9.58 9.39
CA TYR A 18 0.55 10.52 9.59
C TYR A 18 1.82 9.87 10.12
N PHE A 19 1.70 8.78 10.88
CA PHE A 19 2.86 7.95 11.20
C PHE A 19 3.43 7.32 9.93
N ASN A 20 2.60 6.68 9.10
CA ASN A 20 3.10 6.03 7.89
C ASN A 20 3.66 7.05 6.87
N GLN A 21 3.13 8.26 6.85
CA GLN A 21 3.70 9.39 6.10
C GLN A 21 5.13 9.73 6.53
N ARG A 22 5.46 9.61 7.82
CA ARG A 22 6.84 9.78 8.30
C ARG A 22 7.75 8.63 7.85
N VAL A 23 7.23 7.41 7.77
CA VAL A 23 7.98 6.28 7.17
C VAL A 23 8.25 6.53 5.69
N LEU A 24 7.31 7.15 4.96
CA LEU A 24 7.53 7.57 3.57
C LEU A 24 8.61 8.66 3.46
N GLN A 25 8.74 9.54 4.45
CA GLN A 25 9.82 10.53 4.49
C GLN A 25 11.20 9.85 4.57
N GLU A 26 11.34 8.74 5.30
CA GLU A 26 12.58 7.96 5.34
C GLU A 26 12.94 7.34 3.97
N ALA A 27 11.95 6.96 3.16
CA ALA A 27 12.17 6.51 1.78
C ALA A 27 12.63 7.66 0.86
N ARG A 28 12.30 8.90 1.19
CA ARG A 28 12.68 10.09 0.42
C ARG A 28 13.97 10.76 0.91
N ASP A 29 14.44 10.48 2.12
CA ASP A 29 15.65 11.08 2.66
C ASP A 29 16.91 10.59 1.90
N PRO A 30 17.63 11.48 1.18
CA PRO A 30 18.86 11.10 0.48
C PRO A 30 20.03 10.76 1.42
N GLN A 31 19.94 11.05 2.72
CA GLN A 31 20.94 10.62 3.71
C GLN A 31 20.86 9.11 4.01
N ASN A 32 19.69 8.50 3.77
CA ASN A 32 19.52 7.06 3.90
C ASN A 32 20.15 6.34 2.69
N PRO A 33 20.85 5.21 2.88
CA PRO A 33 21.36 4.41 1.77
C PRO A 33 20.24 4.00 0.79
N LEU A 34 20.55 3.98 -0.51
CA LEU A 34 19.54 3.79 -1.56
C LEU A 34 18.66 2.54 -1.37
N LEU A 35 19.25 1.40 -1.00
CA LEU A 35 18.48 0.19 -0.77
C LEU A 35 17.66 0.23 0.53
N GLU A 36 18.09 0.97 1.54
CA GLU A 36 17.29 1.21 2.75
C GLU A 36 16.07 2.07 2.43
N ARG A 37 16.22 3.07 1.57
CA ARG A 37 15.09 3.86 1.05
C ARG A 37 14.06 3.01 0.32
N VAL A 38 14.52 2.06 -0.51
CA VAL A 38 13.64 1.08 -1.19
C VAL A 38 12.91 0.20 -0.18
N LYS A 39 13.61 -0.26 0.87
CA LYS A 39 12.97 -1.03 1.97
C LYS A 39 11.93 -0.19 2.70
N PHE A 40 12.21 1.07 3.03
CA PHE A 40 11.23 1.96 3.65
C PHE A 40 9.98 2.11 2.79
N LEU A 41 10.11 2.27 1.48
CA LEU A 41 8.95 2.31 0.59
C LEU A 41 8.12 1.00 0.67
N GLY A 42 8.78 -0.16 0.73
CA GLY A 42 8.12 -1.44 0.97
C GLY A 42 7.42 -1.52 2.34
N ILE A 43 8.02 -0.96 3.39
CA ILE A 43 7.41 -0.88 4.73
C ILE A 43 6.16 0.01 4.70
N VAL A 44 6.19 1.14 3.99
CA VAL A 44 5.02 2.03 3.84
C VAL A 44 3.85 1.27 3.22
N ALA A 45 4.10 0.52 2.14
CA ALA A 45 3.08 -0.29 1.47
C ALA A 45 2.51 -1.37 2.40
N ASN A 46 3.37 -2.16 3.05
CA ASN A 46 2.94 -3.21 3.97
C ASN A 46 2.14 -2.67 5.16
N ASN A 47 2.58 -1.54 5.73
CA ASN A 47 1.83 -0.88 6.79
C ASN A 47 0.44 -0.47 6.29
N LEU A 48 0.34 0.07 5.07
CA LEU A 48 -0.93 0.52 4.50
C LEU A 48 -1.88 -0.67 4.29
N ASP A 49 -1.38 -1.82 3.85
CA ASP A 49 -2.17 -3.05 3.74
C ASP A 49 -2.75 -3.46 5.11
N GLU A 50 -1.91 -3.52 6.16
CA GLU A 50 -2.36 -3.81 7.53
C GLU A 50 -3.42 -2.80 8.02
N PHE A 51 -3.23 -1.52 7.70
CA PHE A 51 -4.19 -0.47 8.04
C PHE A 51 -5.57 -0.72 7.42
N PHE A 52 -5.63 -1.13 6.16
CA PHE A 52 -6.91 -1.44 5.51
C PHE A 52 -7.54 -2.72 6.07
N GLU A 53 -6.73 -3.78 6.25
CA GLU A 53 -7.20 -5.07 6.74
C GLU A 53 -7.77 -4.99 8.16
N ILE A 54 -7.13 -4.22 9.04
CA ILE A 54 -7.50 -4.16 10.45
C ILE A 54 -8.36 -2.93 10.76
N ARG A 55 -7.88 -1.73 10.41
CA ARG A 55 -8.50 -0.47 10.88
C ARG A 55 -9.70 -0.08 10.06
N VAL A 56 -9.55 -0.03 8.74
CA VAL A 56 -10.64 0.37 7.83
C VAL A 56 -11.76 -0.66 7.86
N SER A 57 -11.43 -1.95 7.90
CA SER A 57 -12.41 -3.03 8.11
C SER A 57 -13.24 -2.84 9.39
N GLY A 58 -12.60 -2.48 10.52
CA GLY A 58 -13.30 -2.19 11.77
C GLY A 58 -14.24 -0.98 11.67
N LEU A 59 -13.85 0.07 10.96
CA LEU A 59 -14.72 1.23 10.71
C LEU A 59 -15.91 0.88 9.81
N LEU A 60 -15.70 0.07 8.77
CA LEU A 60 -16.78 -0.40 7.90
C LEU A 60 -17.81 -1.22 8.68
N GLN A 61 -17.38 -2.09 9.59
CA GLN A 61 -18.29 -2.84 10.46
C GLN A 61 -19.14 -1.93 11.36
N GLN A 62 -18.58 -0.80 11.84
CA GLN A 62 -19.35 0.17 12.63
C GLN A 62 -20.42 0.86 11.79
N VAL A 63 -20.09 1.21 10.55
CA VAL A 63 -21.04 1.79 9.59
C VAL A 63 -22.16 0.79 9.26
N GLU A 64 -21.80 -0.47 8.97
CA GLU A 64 -22.79 -1.53 8.69
C GLU A 64 -23.70 -1.83 9.88
N ALA A 65 -23.19 -1.71 11.10
CA ALA A 65 -23.98 -1.84 12.33
C ALA A 65 -24.88 -0.61 12.61
N GLY A 66 -24.79 0.45 11.80
CA GLY A 66 -25.57 1.67 11.97
C GLY A 66 -25.17 2.49 13.20
N LEU A 67 -23.92 2.38 13.66
CA LEU A 67 -23.43 3.17 14.78
C LEU A 67 -23.31 4.65 14.36
N SER A 68 -24.11 5.49 15.02
CA SER A 68 -24.21 6.92 14.74
C SER A 68 -23.63 7.81 15.84
N ASP A 69 -22.87 7.22 16.76
CA ASP A 69 -22.23 7.97 17.85
C ASP A 69 -20.92 8.60 17.38
N TYR A 70 -20.73 9.88 17.73
CA TYR A 70 -19.48 10.58 17.47
C TYR A 70 -18.35 10.00 18.32
N GLY A 71 -17.20 9.79 17.70
CA GLY A 71 -15.98 9.50 18.42
C GLY A 71 -15.56 10.68 19.33
N PRO A 72 -14.59 10.48 20.24
CA PRO A 72 -14.06 11.56 21.08
C PRO A 72 -13.48 12.75 20.30
N ASP A 73 -13.10 12.50 19.05
CA ASP A 73 -12.62 13.45 18.04
C ASP A 73 -13.73 14.19 17.28
N GLY A 74 -15.00 13.81 17.49
CA GLY A 74 -16.16 14.51 16.96
C GLY A 74 -16.54 14.12 15.54
N PHE A 75 -16.03 13.01 15.01
CA PHE A 75 -16.41 12.49 13.69
C PHE A 75 -17.33 11.27 13.78
N LEU A 76 -18.25 11.16 12.84
CA LEU A 76 -18.99 9.91 12.57
C LEU A 76 -18.09 8.92 11.80
N PRO A 77 -18.34 7.60 11.93
CA PRO A 77 -17.58 6.59 11.19
C PRO A 77 -17.53 6.82 9.68
N GLU A 78 -18.63 7.26 9.07
CA GLU A 78 -18.69 7.58 7.62
C GLU A 78 -17.80 8.79 7.25
N GLU A 79 -17.80 9.83 8.08
CA GLU A 79 -16.96 11.01 7.89
C GLU A 79 -15.47 10.65 8.01
N GLN A 80 -15.14 9.79 8.99
CA GLN A 80 -13.79 9.26 9.15
C GLN A 80 -13.36 8.50 7.89
N LEU A 81 -14.19 7.59 7.35
CA LEU A 81 -13.86 6.84 6.13
C LEU A 81 -13.61 7.76 4.93
N GLN A 82 -14.41 8.81 4.74
CA GLN A 82 -14.19 9.78 3.67
C GLN A 82 -12.85 10.50 3.80
N ILE A 83 -12.52 10.96 5.01
CA ILE A 83 -11.26 11.65 5.31
C ILE A 83 -10.06 10.71 5.15
N LEU A 84 -10.15 9.48 5.66
CA LEU A 84 -9.11 8.46 5.54
C LEU A 84 -8.88 8.08 4.08
N SER A 85 -9.94 7.87 3.31
CA SER A 85 -9.85 7.57 1.88
C SER A 85 -9.08 8.64 1.13
N LYS A 86 -9.44 9.92 1.30
CA LYS A 86 -8.73 11.02 0.66
C LYS A 86 -7.24 11.06 1.05
N THR A 87 -6.95 10.89 2.33
CA THR A 87 -5.57 10.94 2.86
C THR A 87 -4.74 9.76 2.34
N ALA A 88 -5.34 8.56 2.29
CA ALA A 88 -4.67 7.37 1.79
C ALA A 88 -4.36 7.48 0.29
N HIS A 89 -5.28 8.01 -0.53
CA HIS A 89 -5.01 8.24 -1.96
C HIS A 89 -3.83 9.20 -2.16
N GLN A 90 -3.79 10.30 -1.41
CA GLN A 90 -2.66 11.24 -1.45
C GLN A 90 -1.34 10.55 -1.09
N MET A 91 -1.32 9.72 -0.04
CA MET A 91 -0.13 8.98 0.35
C MET A 91 0.30 7.94 -0.70
N VAL A 92 -0.65 7.31 -1.39
CA VAL A 92 -0.36 6.37 -2.49
C VAL A 92 0.23 7.11 -3.69
N ASP A 93 -0.32 8.27 -4.06
CA ASP A 93 0.24 9.10 -5.13
C ASP A 93 1.70 9.50 -4.82
N GLU A 94 1.97 9.89 -3.56
CA GLU A 94 3.33 10.22 -3.12
C GLU A 94 4.28 9.01 -3.09
N GLN A 95 3.80 7.81 -2.74
CA GLN A 95 4.58 6.57 -2.84
C GLN A 95 4.99 6.28 -4.30
N TYR A 96 4.05 6.43 -5.24
CA TYR A 96 4.34 6.24 -6.66
C TYR A 96 5.31 7.31 -7.20
N ALA A 97 5.17 8.56 -6.76
CA ALA A 97 6.13 9.61 -7.12
C ALA A 97 7.53 9.28 -6.59
N CYS A 98 7.65 8.89 -5.30
CA CYS A 98 8.92 8.45 -4.71
C CYS A 98 9.55 7.30 -5.51
N TRP A 99 8.76 6.29 -5.88
CA TRP A 99 9.26 5.18 -6.68
C TRP A 99 9.72 5.60 -8.08
N ASN A 100 8.85 6.26 -8.83
CA ASN A 100 9.04 6.48 -10.26
C ASN A 100 10.02 7.62 -10.56
N GLU A 101 9.99 8.67 -9.74
CA GLU A 101 10.71 9.93 -9.99
C GLU A 101 12.01 10.01 -9.18
N GLU A 102 12.14 9.28 -8.07
CA GLU A 102 13.33 9.35 -7.21
C GLU A 102 14.11 8.02 -7.16
N LEU A 103 13.50 6.94 -6.67
CA LEU A 103 14.20 5.69 -6.38
C LEU A 103 14.58 4.92 -7.63
N ARG A 104 13.65 4.73 -8.58
CA ARG A 104 13.91 3.98 -9.81
C ARG A 104 14.99 4.66 -10.67
N PRO A 105 15.03 6.00 -10.83
CA PRO A 105 16.15 6.68 -11.46
C PRO A 105 17.49 6.50 -10.71
N ALA A 106 17.49 6.63 -9.38
CA ALA A 106 18.70 6.45 -8.58
C ALA A 106 19.26 5.02 -8.68
N LEU A 107 18.38 4.00 -8.69
CA LEU A 107 18.77 2.60 -8.90
C LEU A 107 19.45 2.43 -10.25
N ARG A 108 18.90 3.00 -11.33
CA ARG A 108 19.53 2.95 -12.66
C ARG A 108 20.91 3.61 -12.68
N GLN A 109 21.09 4.73 -11.98
CA GLN A 109 22.39 5.39 -11.87
C GLN A 109 23.42 4.52 -11.12
N ALA A 110 22.96 3.69 -10.19
CA ALA A 110 23.75 2.69 -9.48
C ALA A 110 23.86 1.34 -10.23
N ASP A 111 23.51 1.31 -11.52
CA ASP A 111 23.50 0.11 -12.39
C ASP A 111 22.55 -1.02 -11.94
N VAL A 112 21.52 -0.68 -11.16
CA VAL A 112 20.43 -1.58 -10.78
C VAL A 112 19.21 -1.31 -11.65
N HIS A 113 18.89 -2.24 -12.54
CA HIS A 113 17.84 -2.07 -13.56
C HIS A 113 16.61 -2.92 -13.27
N ILE A 114 15.47 -2.26 -13.06
CA ILE A 114 14.16 -2.92 -13.02
C ILE A 114 13.52 -2.84 -14.40
N ARG A 115 13.58 -3.97 -15.12
CA ARG A 115 13.19 -4.08 -16.53
C ARG A 115 11.89 -4.83 -16.68
N THR A 116 11.14 -4.41 -17.68
CA THR A 116 9.89 -5.00 -18.16
C THR A 116 10.19 -5.86 -19.40
N LEU A 117 9.28 -6.78 -19.75
CA LEU A 117 9.49 -7.78 -20.81
C LEU A 117 9.81 -7.17 -22.19
N ASP A 118 9.25 -6.00 -22.48
CA ASP A 118 9.47 -5.20 -23.69
C ASP A 118 10.92 -4.71 -23.81
N HIS A 119 11.61 -4.54 -22.69
CA HIS A 119 13.00 -4.10 -22.68
C HIS A 119 14.00 -5.25 -22.78
N LEU A 120 13.59 -6.52 -22.70
CA LEU A 120 14.52 -7.66 -22.69
C LEU A 120 15.10 -7.98 -24.07
N ASN A 121 16.39 -8.30 -24.11
CA ASN A 121 17.05 -8.82 -25.31
C ASN A 121 16.70 -10.30 -25.54
N ARG A 122 17.12 -10.86 -26.68
CA ARG A 122 16.80 -12.24 -27.05
C ARG A 122 17.29 -13.28 -26.05
N GLN A 123 18.50 -13.11 -25.51
CA GLN A 123 19.08 -14.06 -24.55
C GLN A 123 18.35 -14.02 -23.21
N GLU A 124 18.01 -12.82 -22.75
CA GLU A 124 17.23 -12.61 -21.52
C GLU A 124 15.82 -13.20 -21.64
N LYS A 125 15.17 -13.06 -22.80
CA LYS A 125 13.86 -13.69 -23.06
C LYS A 125 13.93 -15.21 -22.98
N ILE A 126 14.94 -15.82 -23.62
CA ILE A 126 15.17 -17.27 -23.55
C ILE A 126 15.38 -17.71 -22.10
N PHE A 127 16.16 -16.96 -21.32
CA PHE A 127 16.36 -17.25 -19.90
C PHE A 127 15.05 -17.20 -19.10
N ILE A 128 14.24 -16.16 -19.28
CA ILE A 128 12.96 -16.02 -18.57
C ILE A 128 11.98 -17.13 -18.98
N GLU A 129 11.89 -17.49 -20.26
CA GLU A 129 11.03 -18.58 -20.74
C GLU A 129 11.43 -19.92 -20.09
N ASP A 130 12.72 -20.20 -20.03
CA ASP A 130 13.26 -21.42 -19.42
C ASP A 130 13.03 -21.44 -17.90
N TYR A 131 13.24 -20.33 -17.20
CA TYR A 131 12.90 -20.18 -15.79
C TYR A 131 11.40 -20.39 -15.54
N CYS A 132 10.54 -19.78 -16.35
CA CYS A 132 9.10 -19.93 -16.25
C CYS A 132 8.69 -21.39 -16.41
N SER A 133 9.25 -22.10 -17.40
CA SER A 133 8.94 -23.50 -17.64
C SER A 133 9.43 -24.43 -16.52
N ARG A 134 10.62 -24.19 -15.97
CA ARG A 134 11.26 -25.10 -15.02
C ARG A 134 10.89 -24.84 -13.56
N GLU A 135 10.79 -23.57 -13.17
CA GLU A 135 10.65 -23.17 -11.77
C GLU A 135 9.24 -22.63 -11.47
N LEU A 136 8.65 -21.84 -12.39
CA LEU A 136 7.40 -21.13 -12.12
C LEU A 136 6.15 -21.97 -12.44
N HIS A 137 6.08 -22.60 -13.62
CA HIS A 137 4.92 -23.39 -14.04
C HIS A 137 4.56 -24.54 -13.08
N PRO A 138 5.52 -25.26 -12.47
CA PRO A 138 5.18 -26.33 -11.53
C PRO A 138 4.49 -25.85 -10.24
N VAL A 139 4.63 -24.56 -9.88
CA VAL A 139 4.09 -24.01 -8.62
C VAL A 139 2.86 -23.11 -8.83
N ILE A 140 2.55 -22.74 -10.08
CA ILE A 140 1.36 -21.95 -10.41
C ILE A 140 0.23 -22.88 -10.85
N THR A 141 -0.93 -22.75 -10.21
CA THR A 141 -2.17 -23.38 -10.68
C THR A 141 -3.02 -22.35 -11.42
N PRO A 142 -3.20 -22.45 -12.74
CA PRO A 142 -4.08 -21.55 -13.47
C PRO A 142 -5.54 -21.81 -13.09
N LEU A 143 -6.28 -20.74 -12.81
CA LEU A 143 -7.70 -20.81 -12.45
C LEU A 143 -8.54 -20.27 -13.61
N THR A 144 -9.40 -21.12 -14.17
CA THR A 144 -10.33 -20.72 -15.24
C THR A 144 -11.59 -20.13 -14.62
N VAL A 145 -11.88 -18.87 -14.93
CA VAL A 145 -13.09 -18.18 -14.48
C VAL A 145 -14.12 -18.14 -15.62
N ASN A 146 -15.30 -18.71 -15.39
CA ASN A 146 -16.40 -18.69 -16.34
C ASN A 146 -17.75 -18.79 -15.60
N PRO A 147 -18.91 -18.68 -16.27
CA PRO A 147 -20.22 -18.71 -15.58
C PRO A 147 -20.49 -19.98 -14.77
N ALA A 148 -19.88 -21.13 -15.11
CA ALA A 148 -19.99 -22.39 -14.38
C ALA A 148 -18.91 -22.57 -13.29
N HIS A 149 -17.85 -21.76 -13.33
CA HIS A 149 -16.74 -21.72 -12.37
C HIS A 149 -16.50 -20.26 -11.98
N PRO A 150 -17.31 -19.70 -11.06
CA PRO A 150 -17.17 -18.32 -10.62
C PRO A 150 -15.82 -18.10 -9.93
N LEU A 151 -15.37 -16.84 -9.89
CA LEU A 151 -14.12 -16.46 -9.26
C LEU A 151 -14.06 -17.05 -7.82
N PRO A 152 -13.01 -17.82 -7.49
CA PRO A 152 -12.90 -18.39 -6.15
C PRO A 152 -12.72 -17.29 -5.12
N ARG A 153 -13.11 -17.58 -3.88
CA ARG A 153 -12.93 -16.65 -2.77
C ARG A 153 -11.42 -16.44 -2.57
N VAL A 154 -10.96 -15.24 -2.86
CA VAL A 154 -9.57 -14.83 -2.60
C VAL A 154 -9.43 -14.65 -1.09
N ILE A 155 -8.47 -15.36 -0.50
CA ILE A 155 -8.10 -15.19 0.91
C ILE A 155 -7.01 -14.13 0.92
N ASN A 156 -7.23 -13.04 1.65
CA ASN A 156 -6.15 -12.10 2.01
C ASN A 156 -5.30 -12.72 3.11
#